data_AF-A0A2S7KYQ6-F1
#
_entry.id   AF-A0A2S7KYQ6-F1
#
_cell.length_a   1.000
_cell.length_b   1.000
_cell.length_c   1.000
_cell.angle_alpha   90.00
_cell.angle_beta   90.00
_cell.angle_gamma   90.00
#
_symmetry.space_group_name_H-M   'P 1'
#
loop_
_entity.id
_entity.type
_entity.pdbx_description
1 polymer ?
#
loop_
_entity_poly.entity_id
_entity_poly.type
_entity_poly.pdbx_seq_one_letter_code
_entity_poly.pdbx_strand_id
1 'polypeptide(L)'
;MVKEDILQDFNQRIVEGLVLDTIQNISAQKGTEFLSYTTKVHLNDKMNEMGAMTFFKLPIVSHGYNAGIISLEERKYAIDYQSYENSNFYNTIYNLEIPTGKKFIEIPENKKFTYKKHTFEVIYKAVSENQLQITIAAATDLSDISQNEYIDFKSYVEKVLKSKDILIGYK
;
A
#
# COMPACT_ATOMS: atom_id res chain seq x y z
N MET A 1 12.35 -4.95 20.40
CA MET A 1 11.01 -4.66 21.00
C MET A 1 10.05 -4.43 19.85
N VAL A 2 8.79 -4.91 19.87
CA VAL A 2 7.86 -4.83 18.71
C VAL A 2 7.77 -3.44 18.07
N LYS A 3 7.82 -2.38 18.88
CA LYS A 3 7.87 -1.00 18.40
C LYS A 3 9.09 -0.70 17.53
N GLU A 4 10.28 -1.16 17.94
CA GLU A 4 11.52 -1.00 17.17
C GLU A 4 11.47 -1.79 15.86
N ASP A 5 10.89 -3.00 15.88
CA ASP A 5 10.74 -3.82 14.68
C ASP A 5 9.82 -3.14 13.66
N ILE A 6 8.70 -2.55 14.11
CA ILE A 6 7.82 -1.71 13.26
C ILE A 6 8.59 -0.48 12.75
N LEU A 7 9.43 0.14 13.58
CA LEU A 7 10.17 1.34 13.21
C LEU A 7 11.24 1.03 12.14
N GLN A 8 11.95 -0.08 12.29
CA GLN A 8 12.91 -0.58 11.31
C GLN A 8 12.22 -0.93 10.00
N ASP A 9 11.09 -1.61 10.08
CA ASP A 9 10.24 -1.97 8.94
C ASP A 9 9.78 -0.73 8.16
N PHE A 10 9.29 0.30 8.86
CA PHE A 10 8.95 1.59 8.25
C PHE A 10 10.16 2.26 7.61
N ASN A 11 11.28 2.39 8.33
CA ASN A 11 12.45 3.10 7.82
C ASN A 11 13.05 2.47 6.56
N GLN A 12 12.93 1.14 6.41
CA GLN A 12 13.33 0.46 5.17
C GLN A 12 12.37 0.72 4.00
N ARG A 13 11.14 1.17 4.28
CA ARG A 13 10.02 1.33 3.34
C ARG A 13 9.68 2.79 3.03
N ILE A 14 10.20 3.71 3.83
CA ILE A 14 10.01 5.14 3.66
C ILE A 14 10.66 5.56 2.34
N VAL A 15 9.82 5.91 1.38
CA VAL A 15 10.24 6.73 0.25
C VAL A 15 10.71 8.06 0.83
N GLU A 16 11.83 8.57 0.33
CA GLU A 16 12.40 9.87 0.70
C GLU A 16 11.27 10.92 0.84
N GLY A 17 11.18 11.58 1.99
CA GLY A 17 10.14 12.57 2.28
C GLY A 17 8.97 12.08 3.15
N LEU A 18 8.91 10.83 3.61
CA LEU A 18 7.99 10.44 4.69
C LEU A 18 8.71 10.38 6.04
N VAL A 19 8.18 11.04 7.05
CA VAL A 19 8.71 11.05 8.42
C VAL A 19 7.70 10.39 9.34
N LEU A 20 8.09 9.28 9.96
CA LEU A 20 7.28 8.63 10.98
C LEU A 20 7.25 9.47 12.26
N ASP A 21 6.05 9.80 12.74
CA ASP A 21 5.85 10.62 13.94
C ASP A 21 5.58 9.76 15.18
N THR A 22 4.53 8.93 15.11
CA THR A 22 4.07 8.16 16.26
C THR A 22 3.72 6.73 15.86
N ILE A 23 3.92 5.79 16.78
CA ILE A 23 3.35 4.45 16.75
C ILE A 23 2.62 4.23 18.07
N GLN A 24 1.34 3.92 17.99
CA GLN A 24 0.46 3.71 19.15
C GLN A 24 -0.54 2.58 18.88
N ASN A 25 -1.32 2.21 19.90
CA ASN A 25 -2.35 1.16 19.80
C ASN A 25 -1.83 -0.18 19.26
N ILE A 26 -0.59 -0.53 19.60
CA ILE A 26 0.02 -1.80 19.17
C ILE A 26 -0.74 -2.95 19.85
N SER A 27 -1.35 -3.81 19.05
CA SER A 27 -1.93 -5.08 19.46
C SER A 27 -1.16 -6.20 18.76
N ALA A 28 -0.38 -6.93 19.55
CA ALA A 28 0.47 -8.03 19.09
C ALA A 28 0.43 -9.12 20.16
N GLN A 29 -0.51 -10.06 20.04
CA GLN A 29 -0.64 -11.16 20.99
C GLN A 29 -0.23 -12.47 20.34
N LYS A 30 0.44 -13.34 21.10
CA LYS A 30 0.80 -14.67 20.61
C LYS A 30 -0.49 -15.44 20.31
N GLY A 31 -0.64 -15.92 19.08
CA GLY A 31 -1.83 -16.67 18.63
C GLY A 31 -2.95 -15.82 18.03
N THR A 32 -2.81 -14.49 17.95
CA THR A 32 -3.72 -13.66 17.15
C THR A 32 -3.25 -13.59 15.70
N GLU A 33 -4.21 -13.57 14.76
CA GLU A 33 -3.94 -13.57 13.32
C GLU A 33 -3.31 -12.27 12.81
N PHE A 34 -3.49 -11.16 13.53
CA PHE A 34 -3.05 -9.84 13.08
C PHE A 34 -2.17 -9.12 14.10
N LEU A 35 -1.13 -8.48 13.59
CA LEU A 35 -0.46 -7.34 14.22
C LEU A 35 -1.19 -6.07 13.76
N SER A 36 -1.72 -5.29 14.71
CA SER A 36 -2.35 -4.00 14.41
C SER A 36 -1.69 -2.87 15.18
N TYR A 37 -1.58 -1.70 14.56
CA TYR A 37 -1.11 -0.48 15.21
C TYR A 37 -1.67 0.74 14.47
N THR A 38 -1.62 1.90 15.11
CA THR A 38 -1.91 3.19 14.49
C THR A 38 -0.62 3.99 14.40
N THR A 39 -0.41 4.63 13.25
CA THR A 39 0.75 5.50 13.04
C THR A 39 0.32 6.86 12.51
N LYS A 40 1.08 7.91 12.87
CA LYS A 40 1.04 9.20 12.18
C LYS A 40 2.34 9.38 11.40
N VAL A 41 2.20 9.90 10.20
CA VAL A 41 3.30 10.14 9.27
C VAL A 41 3.18 11.55 8.70
N HIS A 42 4.32 12.22 8.55
CA HIS A 42 4.43 13.54 7.92
C HIS A 42 5.07 13.41 6.55
N LEU A 43 4.62 14.23 5.61
CA LEU A 43 5.26 14.38 4.31
C LEU A 43 6.17 15.61 4.33
N ASN A 44 7.48 15.39 4.35
CA ASN A 44 8.50 16.42 4.25
C ASN A 44 8.63 16.82 2.78
N ASP A 45 8.00 17.93 2.39
CA ASP A 45 8.24 18.74 1.18
C ASP A 45 7.97 18.14 -0.23
N LYS A 46 7.27 17.01 -0.37
CA LYS A 46 6.90 16.46 -1.70
C LYS A 46 5.52 16.88 -2.22
N MET A 47 5.06 18.07 -1.85
CA MET A 47 3.85 18.65 -2.44
C MET A 47 4.21 19.45 -3.69
N ASN A 48 3.73 19.01 -4.85
CA ASN A 48 3.90 19.72 -6.10
C ASN A 48 2.74 20.72 -6.27
N GLU A 49 3.07 21.98 -6.51
CA GLU A 49 2.08 23.02 -6.77
C GLU A 49 2.00 23.35 -8.26
N MET A 50 0.78 23.47 -8.78
CA MET A 50 0.52 23.92 -10.15
C MET A 50 -0.68 24.88 -10.12
N GLY A 51 -0.40 26.19 -10.15
CA GLY A 51 -1.44 27.21 -9.97
C GLY A 51 -2.04 27.13 -8.55
N ALA A 52 -3.34 26.92 -8.46
CA ALA A 52 -4.05 26.77 -7.17
C ALA A 52 -4.13 25.31 -6.67
N MET A 53 -3.57 24.36 -7.44
CA MET A 53 -3.67 22.93 -7.18
C MET A 53 -2.40 22.43 -6.50
N THR A 54 -2.58 21.58 -5.49
CA THR A 54 -1.51 20.87 -4.81
C THR A 54 -1.65 19.37 -5.02
N PHE A 55 -0.56 18.69 -5.32
CA PHE A 55 -0.51 17.26 -5.60
C PHE A 55 0.56 16.55 -4.76
N PHE A 56 0.25 15.34 -4.31
CA PHE A 56 1.25 14.44 -3.71
C PHE A 56 0.91 12.99 -4.02
N LYS A 57 1.93 12.13 -4.07
CA LYS A 57 1.74 10.69 -4.14
C LYS A 57 1.49 10.15 -2.74
N LEU A 58 0.45 9.35 -2.55
CA LEU A 58 0.18 8.68 -1.29
C LEU A 58 1.28 7.63 -1.04
N PRO A 59 2.07 7.74 0.04
CA PRO A 59 3.05 6.72 0.38
C PRO A 59 2.34 5.48 0.90
N ILE A 60 2.47 4.37 0.16
CA ILE A 60 1.89 3.08 0.56
C ILE A 60 2.89 2.33 1.43
N VAL A 61 2.52 2.08 2.68
CA VAL A 61 3.39 1.41 3.67
C VAL A 61 3.24 -0.11 3.68
N SER A 62 2.18 -0.66 3.06
CA SER A 62 1.96 -2.10 2.96
C SER A 62 2.72 -2.75 1.80
N HIS A 63 3.36 -3.88 2.08
CA HIS A 63 4.33 -4.50 1.17
C HIS A 63 3.73 -5.48 0.16
N GLY A 64 2.48 -5.91 0.35
CA GLY A 64 1.83 -6.92 -0.50
C GLY A 64 2.00 -6.65 -1.99
N TYR A 65 2.78 -7.47 -2.69
CA TYR A 65 3.19 -7.29 -4.10
C TYR A 65 4.20 -6.15 -4.34
N ASN A 66 5.38 -6.51 -4.86
CA ASN A 66 6.47 -5.61 -5.25
C ASN A 66 7.02 -5.96 -6.66
N ALA A 67 7.75 -5.04 -7.28
CA ALA A 67 8.29 -5.22 -8.63
C ALA A 67 9.36 -6.32 -8.74
N GLY A 68 10.04 -6.66 -7.65
CA GLY A 68 11.05 -7.72 -7.62
C GLY A 68 10.49 -9.12 -7.88
N ILE A 69 9.21 -9.34 -7.57
CA ILE A 69 8.51 -10.61 -7.84
C ILE A 69 8.46 -10.87 -9.36
N ILE A 70 8.28 -9.81 -10.15
CA ILE A 70 7.97 -9.84 -11.58
C ILE A 70 9.06 -9.21 -12.45
N SER A 71 10.30 -9.16 -11.95
CA SER A 71 11.40 -8.47 -12.62
C SER A 71 11.90 -9.14 -13.91
N LEU A 72 11.39 -10.34 -14.22
CA LEU A 72 11.79 -11.12 -15.39
C LEU A 72 10.70 -11.09 -16.47
N GLU A 73 11.08 -11.24 -17.73
CA GLU A 73 10.10 -11.43 -18.81
C GLU A 73 9.49 -12.83 -18.78
N GLU A 74 10.32 -13.84 -18.56
CA GLU A 74 9.91 -15.23 -18.41
C GLU A 74 10.71 -15.90 -17.28
N ARG A 75 10.19 -17.00 -16.74
CA ARG A 75 10.89 -17.82 -15.75
C ARG A 75 11.11 -19.24 -16.25
N LYS A 76 12.20 -19.85 -15.82
CA LYS A 76 12.52 -21.29 -16.04
C LYS A 76 12.20 -22.17 -14.83
N TYR A 77 11.88 -21.55 -13.69
CA TYR A 77 11.61 -22.21 -12.42
C TYR A 77 10.46 -21.49 -11.72
N ALA A 78 9.80 -22.18 -10.79
CA ALA A 78 8.78 -21.59 -9.95
C ALA A 78 9.33 -20.40 -9.14
N ILE A 79 8.45 -19.48 -8.76
CA ILE A 79 8.74 -18.46 -7.76
C ILE A 79 8.56 -19.10 -6.40
N ASP A 80 9.63 -19.15 -5.60
CA ASP A 80 9.49 -19.24 -4.15
C ASP A 80 8.90 -17.91 -3.67
N TYR A 81 7.58 -17.88 -3.49
CA TYR A 81 6.87 -16.65 -3.19
C TYR A 81 7.16 -16.14 -1.78
N GLN A 82 7.49 -17.04 -0.85
CA GLN A 82 7.80 -16.71 0.55
C GLN A 82 9.09 -15.91 0.68
N SER A 83 10.00 -16.04 -0.30
CA SER A 83 11.18 -15.17 -0.41
C SER A 83 10.84 -13.70 -0.70
N TYR A 84 9.62 -13.38 -1.13
CA TYR A 84 9.17 -12.03 -1.44
C TYR A 84 8.08 -11.49 -0.50
N GLU A 85 7.37 -12.39 0.18
CA GLU A 85 6.18 -12.07 0.96
C GLU A 85 6.12 -12.94 2.23
N ASN A 86 5.95 -12.29 3.38
CA ASN A 86 5.94 -12.95 4.69
C ASN A 86 4.60 -12.82 5.43
N SER A 87 3.64 -12.10 4.86
CA SER A 87 2.26 -12.01 5.34
C SER A 87 1.31 -12.53 4.27
N ASN A 88 0.29 -13.26 4.70
CA ASN A 88 -0.81 -13.70 3.83
C ASN A 88 -1.95 -12.68 3.74
N PHE A 89 -1.90 -11.61 4.54
CA PHE A 89 -2.90 -10.56 4.52
C PHE A 89 -2.36 -9.21 4.99
N TYR A 90 -2.80 -8.16 4.30
CA TYR A 90 -2.60 -6.77 4.67
C TYR A 90 -3.92 -6.03 4.62
N ASN A 91 -4.16 -5.19 5.63
CA ASN A 91 -5.22 -4.20 5.59
C ASN A 91 -4.67 -2.87 6.10
N THR A 92 -4.76 -1.83 5.28
CA THR A 92 -4.25 -0.51 5.60
C THR A 92 -5.33 0.53 5.33
N ILE A 93 -5.60 1.36 6.34
CA ILE A 93 -6.58 2.44 6.26
C ILE A 93 -5.83 3.76 6.39
N TYR A 94 -5.87 4.58 5.35
CA TYR A 94 -5.39 5.95 5.36
C TYR A 94 -6.58 6.88 5.60
N ASN A 95 -6.48 7.73 6.60
CA ASN A 95 -7.42 8.83 6.83
C ASN A 95 -6.70 10.12 6.44
N LEU A 96 -6.99 10.62 5.25
CA LEU A 96 -6.39 11.84 4.70
C LEU A 96 -7.24 13.03 5.05
N GLU A 97 -6.58 14.10 5.48
CA GLU A 97 -7.19 15.39 5.73
C GLU A 97 -6.39 16.47 4.99
N ILE A 98 -7.07 17.22 4.13
CA ILE A 98 -6.49 18.38 3.43
C ILE A 98 -6.88 19.68 4.16
N PRO A 99 -6.18 20.80 3.92
CA PRO A 99 -6.45 22.06 4.62
C PRO A 99 -7.91 22.49 4.53
N THR A 100 -8.43 23.11 5.60
CA THR A 100 -9.81 23.60 5.63
C THR A 100 -10.08 24.58 4.48
N GLY A 101 -11.25 24.44 3.85
CA GLY A 101 -11.65 25.25 2.70
C GLY A 101 -11.13 24.75 1.35
N LYS A 102 -10.29 23.71 1.34
CA LYS A 102 -9.85 23.00 0.12
C LYS A 102 -10.75 21.80 -0.17
N LYS A 103 -10.77 21.36 -1.43
CA LYS A 103 -11.48 20.16 -1.88
C LYS A 103 -10.60 19.28 -2.74
N PHE A 104 -10.81 17.96 -2.67
CA PHE A 104 -10.18 17.03 -3.61
C PHE A 104 -10.62 17.35 -5.04
N ILE A 105 -9.67 17.34 -5.97
CA ILE A 105 -9.93 17.62 -7.39
C ILE A 105 -10.72 16.48 -8.03
N GLU A 106 -10.28 15.26 -7.76
CA GLU A 106 -10.89 14.02 -8.21
C GLU A 106 -10.61 12.93 -7.18
N ILE A 107 -11.57 12.01 -7.01
CA ILE A 107 -11.40 10.81 -6.20
C ILE A 107 -11.34 9.62 -7.16
N PRO A 108 -10.27 8.81 -7.15
CA PRO A 108 -10.16 7.68 -8.05
C PRO A 108 -11.28 6.66 -7.85
N GLU A 109 -11.57 5.88 -8.89
CA GLU A 109 -12.49 4.75 -8.79
C GLU A 109 -11.91 3.61 -7.95
N ASN A 110 -12.80 2.91 -7.24
CA ASN A 110 -12.46 1.69 -6.52
C ASN A 110 -11.98 0.61 -7.49
N LYS A 111 -10.97 -0.16 -7.09
CA LYS A 111 -10.43 -1.24 -7.91
C LYS A 111 -10.32 -2.52 -7.10
N LYS A 112 -10.61 -3.63 -7.77
CA LYS A 112 -10.43 -4.98 -7.24
C LYS A 112 -9.81 -5.87 -8.29
N PHE A 113 -8.78 -6.61 -7.91
CA PHE A 113 -8.13 -7.61 -8.75
C PHE A 113 -8.08 -8.94 -8.00
N THR A 114 -8.30 -10.02 -8.74
CA THR A 114 -8.21 -11.38 -8.22
C THR A 114 -7.37 -12.22 -9.18
N TYR A 115 -6.49 -13.04 -8.62
CA TYR A 115 -5.77 -14.08 -9.34
C TYR A 115 -5.68 -15.32 -8.44
N LYS A 116 -6.43 -16.38 -8.77
CA LYS A 116 -6.53 -17.57 -7.91
C LYS A 116 -6.87 -17.18 -6.46
N LYS A 117 -6.00 -17.47 -5.49
CA LYS A 117 -6.18 -17.12 -4.07
C LYS A 117 -5.61 -15.74 -3.69
N HIS A 118 -5.00 -15.03 -4.63
CA HIS A 118 -4.55 -13.66 -4.44
C HIS A 118 -5.70 -12.67 -4.67
N THR A 119 -5.82 -11.68 -3.80
CA THR A 119 -6.73 -10.56 -3.99
C THR A 119 -6.04 -9.25 -3.63
N PHE A 120 -6.40 -8.20 -4.35
CA PHE A 120 -6.02 -6.83 -4.04
C PHE A 120 -7.23 -5.92 -4.25
N GLU A 121 -7.49 -5.04 -3.30
CA GLU A 121 -8.60 -4.09 -3.35
C GLU A 121 -8.15 -2.74 -2.82
N VAL A 122 -8.53 -1.68 -3.52
CA VAL A 122 -8.41 -0.30 -3.06
C VAL A 122 -9.77 0.39 -3.14
N ILE A 123 -10.20 0.93 -2.01
CA ILE A 123 -11.50 1.59 -1.84
C ILE A 123 -11.26 3.03 -1.39
N TYR A 124 -11.90 3.96 -2.07
CA TYR A 124 -11.91 5.39 -1.77
C TYR A 124 -13.29 5.78 -1.23
N LYS A 125 -13.31 6.51 -0.12
CA LYS A 125 -14.54 7.02 0.48
C LYS A 125 -14.37 8.47 0.89
N ALA A 126 -15.05 9.38 0.19
CA ALA A 126 -15.20 10.76 0.63
C ALA A 126 -15.95 10.78 1.97
N VAL A 127 -15.30 11.27 3.02
CA VAL A 127 -15.91 11.43 4.35
C VAL A 127 -16.51 12.83 4.46
N SER A 128 -15.83 13.83 3.92
CA SER A 128 -16.27 15.22 3.78
C SER A 128 -15.60 15.85 2.56
N GLU A 129 -15.78 17.16 2.34
CA GLU A 129 -15.09 17.89 1.27
C GLU A 129 -13.56 17.91 1.44
N ASN A 130 -13.06 17.83 2.68
CA ASN A 130 -11.64 17.90 3.04
C ASN A 130 -11.10 16.60 3.66
N GLN A 131 -11.90 15.53 3.72
CA GLN A 131 -11.49 14.24 4.29
C GLN A 131 -11.78 13.07 3.34
N LEU A 132 -10.76 12.24 3.13
CA LEU A 132 -10.81 11.06 2.28
C LEU A 132 -10.26 9.86 3.05
N GLN A 133 -11.04 8.79 3.10
CA GLN A 133 -10.57 7.50 3.60
C GLN A 133 -10.19 6.60 2.43
N ILE A 134 -9.00 6.00 2.50
CA ILE A 134 -8.51 5.04 1.52
C ILE A 134 -8.21 3.73 2.25
N THR A 135 -8.89 2.66 1.84
CA THR A 135 -8.66 1.31 2.37
C THR A 135 -7.95 0.49 1.30
N ILE A 136 -6.81 -0.10 1.65
CA ILE A 136 -6.07 -1.03 0.80
C ILE A 136 -6.02 -2.38 1.50
N ALA A 137 -6.59 -3.39 0.87
CA ALA A 137 -6.56 -4.77 1.34
C ALA A 137 -5.83 -5.65 0.32
N ALA A 138 -4.95 -6.52 0.80
CA ALA A 138 -4.25 -7.49 -0.03
C ALA A 138 -4.24 -8.84 0.67
N ALA A 139 -4.78 -9.88 0.02
CA ALA A 139 -4.58 -11.26 0.44
C ALA A 139 -3.57 -11.92 -0.51
N THR A 140 -2.56 -12.56 0.06
CA THR A 140 -1.39 -13.12 -0.62
C THR A 140 -1.34 -14.61 -0.33
N ASP A 141 -1.43 -15.44 -1.37
CA ASP A 141 -1.16 -16.88 -1.23
C ASP A 141 0.34 -17.08 -1.10
N LEU A 142 0.78 -17.73 -0.01
CA LEU A 142 2.20 -17.98 0.28
C LEU A 142 2.72 -19.26 -0.40
N SER A 143 1.92 -19.85 -1.28
CA SER A 143 2.32 -20.98 -2.13
C SER A 143 3.23 -20.52 -3.27
N ASP A 144 4.07 -21.43 -3.77
CA ASP A 144 4.89 -21.17 -4.94
C ASP A 144 4.05 -20.85 -6.18
N ILE A 145 4.54 -19.94 -7.02
CA ILE A 145 3.94 -19.64 -8.32
C ILE A 145 4.68 -20.45 -9.37
N SER A 146 4.01 -21.41 -10.02
CA SER A 146 4.68 -22.24 -11.02
C SER A 146 5.11 -21.43 -12.25
N GLN A 147 6.07 -21.98 -13.01
CA GLN A 147 6.53 -21.36 -14.25
C GLN A 147 5.39 -21.04 -15.22
N ASN A 148 4.43 -21.96 -15.37
CA ASN A 148 3.32 -21.81 -16.31
C ASN A 148 2.32 -20.71 -15.88
N GLU A 149 2.31 -20.36 -14.60
CA GLU A 149 1.47 -19.31 -14.04
C GLU A 149 2.11 -17.92 -14.15
N TYR A 150 3.42 -17.86 -14.41
CA TYR A 150 4.21 -16.65 -14.24
C TYR A 150 3.69 -15.46 -15.05
N ILE A 151 3.31 -15.67 -16.32
CA ILE A 151 2.86 -14.59 -17.20
C ILE A 151 1.54 -13.97 -16.70
N ASP A 152 0.56 -14.81 -16.34
CA ASP A 152 -0.72 -14.34 -15.81
C ASP A 152 -0.53 -13.66 -14.46
N PHE A 153 0.31 -14.24 -13.60
CA PHE A 153 0.65 -13.67 -12.30
C PHE A 153 1.38 -12.32 -12.45
N LYS A 154 2.29 -12.20 -13.41
CA LYS A 154 2.96 -10.94 -13.76
C LYS A 154 1.95 -9.88 -14.14
N SER A 155 1.02 -10.19 -15.06
CA SER A 155 -0.04 -9.27 -15.45
C SER A 155 -0.92 -8.84 -14.27
N TYR A 156 -1.23 -9.75 -13.34
CA TYR A 156 -1.95 -9.43 -12.11
C TYR A 156 -1.16 -8.45 -11.22
N VAL A 157 0.10 -8.76 -10.92
CA VAL A 157 0.96 -7.92 -10.08
C VAL A 157 1.18 -6.54 -10.72
N GLU A 158 1.34 -6.44 -12.04
CA GLU A 158 1.46 -5.14 -12.74
C GLU A 158 0.22 -4.26 -12.53
N LYS A 159 -0.99 -4.83 -12.61
CA LYS A 159 -2.25 -4.11 -12.32
C LYS A 159 -2.31 -3.62 -10.88
N VAL A 160 -1.83 -4.45 -9.94
CA VAL A 160 -1.71 -4.08 -8.52
C VAL A 160 -0.73 -2.92 -8.34
N LEU A 161 0.49 -3.03 -8.86
CA LEU A 161 1.52 -1.99 -8.75
C LEU A 161 1.06 -0.66 -9.35
N LYS A 162 0.41 -0.70 -10.52
CA LYS A 162 -0.20 0.49 -11.13
C LYS A 162 -1.28 1.11 -10.26
N SER A 163 -2.03 0.31 -9.51
CA SER A 163 -3.09 0.80 -8.63
C SER A 163 -2.59 1.30 -7.27
N LYS A 164 -1.35 0.97 -6.91
CA LYS A 164 -0.63 1.55 -5.77
C LYS A 164 -0.02 2.92 -6.07
N ASP A 165 0.12 3.31 -7.34
CA ASP A 165 0.59 4.65 -7.72
C ASP A 165 -0.55 5.69 -7.58
N ILE A 166 -0.93 5.96 -6.34
CA ILE A 166 -2.06 6.83 -5.99
C ILE A 166 -1.57 8.28 -5.92
N LEU A 167 -2.05 9.12 -6.85
CA LEU A 167 -1.84 10.56 -6.83
C LEU A 167 -3.07 11.24 -6.20
N ILE A 168 -2.85 12.06 -5.17
CA ILE A 168 -3.87 12.87 -4.53
C ILE A 168 -3.69 14.32 -4.96
N GLY A 169 -4.78 14.95 -5.40
CA GLY A 169 -4.82 16.37 -5.78
C GLY A 169 -5.93 17.12 -5.05
N TYR A 170 -5.64 18.33 -4.58
CA TYR A 170 -6.62 19.22 -3.97
C TYR A 170 -6.41 20.69 -4.37
N LYS A 171 -7.45 21.50 -4.23
CA LYS A 171 -7.42 22.94 -4.52
C LYS A 171 -8.35 23.76 -3.64
#